data_AF-A0A7C1N2E7-F1
#
_entry.id   AF-A0A7C1N2E7-F1
#
_cell.length_a   1.000
_cell.length_b   1.000
_cell.length_c   1.000
_cell.angle_alpha   90.00
_cell.angle_beta   90.00
_cell.angle_gamma   90.00
#
_symmetry.space_group_name_H-M   'P 1'
#
loop_
_entity.id
_entity.type
_entity.pdbx_description
1 polymer ?
#
loop_
_entity_poly.entity_id
_entity_poly.type
_entity_poly.pdbx_seq_one_letter_code
_entity_poly.pdbx_strand_id
1 'polypeptide(L)'
;MAKKLLILLLISLFTVPHLLPSAYSFLFIPSDQALPLWWEIEILLISNGNYKVDEGNSSYSAHYSFTLLWTGCMERDNGDYLLYYDNSELISFEAEEKGIFPESTKIIGTDDFQDKPSFELNYILRKGENLHFDFFVRSFLIPQNKSEHKLQLSLPASKENSRRSSKIDYNLFVSKGSNLIFLEEKEIYLDTVEKKFAWKWKYQKQHIPRSMLAFPSYSHDVKIEISIHPCFKEQAKMLGNQS
;
A
#
# COMPACT_ATOMS: atom_id res chain seq x y z
N MET A 1 -44.91 -40.65 -51.71
CA MET A 1 -43.68 -40.92 -52.48
C MET A 1 -42.51 -40.92 -51.52
N ALA A 2 -41.81 -42.05 -51.43
CA ALA A 2 -40.68 -42.27 -50.55
C ALA A 2 -39.35 -41.91 -51.24
N LYS A 3 -38.43 -41.26 -50.51
CA LYS A 3 -36.96 -41.28 -50.72
C LYS A 3 -36.33 -41.20 -49.32
N LYS A 4 -35.85 -42.33 -48.75
CA LYS A 4 -34.43 -42.77 -48.70
C LYS A 4 -33.49 -41.63 -48.27
N LEU A 5 -33.07 -41.59 -46.99
CA LEU A 5 -31.90 -42.27 -46.41
C LEU A 5 -30.56 -41.64 -46.85
N LEU A 6 -29.88 -40.93 -45.94
CA LEU A 6 -28.48 -41.23 -45.59
C LEU A 6 -28.09 -40.52 -44.28
N ILE A 7 -27.63 -41.32 -43.33
CA ILE A 7 -26.93 -40.92 -42.11
C ILE A 7 -25.47 -40.62 -42.50
N LEU A 8 -24.91 -39.54 -41.98
CA LEU A 8 -23.46 -39.39 -41.83
C LEU A 8 -23.19 -38.71 -40.49
N LEU A 9 -22.80 -39.55 -39.52
CA LEU A 9 -22.06 -39.16 -38.33
C LEU A 9 -20.76 -38.50 -38.79
N LEU A 10 -20.46 -37.31 -38.28
CA LEU A 10 -19.10 -36.80 -38.19
C LEU A 10 -18.78 -36.58 -36.72
N ILE A 11 -18.10 -37.59 -36.17
CA ILE A 11 -17.35 -37.55 -34.94
C ILE A 11 -16.09 -36.73 -35.24
N SER A 12 -15.99 -35.52 -34.71
CA SER A 12 -14.68 -34.88 -34.53
C SER A 12 -14.28 -35.01 -33.06
N LEU A 13 -13.46 -36.03 -32.82
CA LEU A 13 -12.60 -36.14 -31.65
C LEU A 13 -11.51 -35.05 -31.68
N PHE A 14 -10.94 -34.80 -30.49
CA PHE A 14 -9.70 -34.10 -30.19
C PHE A 14 -9.81 -32.56 -30.14
N THR A 15 -9.36 -31.86 -29.10
CA THR A 15 -8.39 -32.17 -28.04
C THR A 15 -8.76 -31.45 -26.74
N VAL A 16 -8.55 -32.16 -25.64
CA VAL A 16 -8.44 -31.62 -24.28
C VAL A 16 -7.38 -30.51 -24.27
N PRO A 17 -7.65 -29.29 -23.76
CA PRO A 17 -6.57 -28.40 -23.41
C PRO A 17 -5.86 -29.07 -22.22
N HIS A 18 -4.67 -29.59 -22.48
CA HIS A 18 -3.75 -30.02 -21.44
C HIS A 18 -3.67 -28.92 -20.38
N LEU A 19 -4.17 -29.25 -19.20
CA LEU A 19 -3.72 -28.68 -17.94
C LEU A 19 -2.19 -28.81 -17.94
N LEU A 20 -1.51 -27.75 -18.33
CA LEU A 20 -0.11 -27.59 -17.98
C LEU A 20 -0.10 -27.46 -16.46
N PRO A 21 0.53 -28.40 -15.72
CA PRO A 21 0.87 -28.09 -14.35
C PRO A 21 1.81 -26.89 -14.43
N SER A 22 1.38 -25.78 -13.83
CA SER A 22 2.27 -24.68 -13.47
C SER A 22 3.51 -25.32 -12.86
N ALA A 23 4.62 -25.23 -13.60
CA ALA A 23 5.91 -25.63 -13.08
C ALA A 23 6.19 -24.66 -11.92
N TYR A 24 5.90 -25.13 -10.70
CA TYR A 24 6.47 -24.54 -9.52
C TYR A 24 7.98 -24.64 -9.71
N SER A 25 8.60 -23.52 -10.05
CA SER A 25 10.05 -23.37 -10.00
C SER A 25 10.44 -23.59 -8.54
N PHE A 26 10.75 -24.84 -8.21
CA PHE A 26 11.45 -25.16 -6.98
C PHE A 26 12.79 -24.44 -7.10
N LEU A 27 12.94 -23.37 -6.33
CA LEU A 27 14.24 -22.76 -6.09
C LEU A 27 15.18 -23.89 -5.69
N PHE A 28 16.17 -24.18 -6.54
CA PHE A 28 17.27 -25.07 -6.21
C PHE A 28 18.11 -24.35 -5.15
N ILE A 29 17.72 -24.53 -3.90
CA ILE A 29 18.50 -24.08 -2.75
C ILE A 29 19.58 -25.16 -2.53
N PRO A 30 20.87 -24.81 -2.57
CA PRO A 30 21.94 -25.77 -2.29
C PRO A 30 21.68 -26.48 -0.95
N SER A 31 21.78 -27.80 -0.91
CA SER A 31 21.25 -28.61 0.20
C SER A 31 21.97 -28.47 1.55
N ASP A 32 22.92 -27.53 1.66
CA ASP A 32 23.71 -27.26 2.87
C ASP A 32 23.39 -25.92 3.53
N GLN A 33 22.51 -25.08 2.96
CA GLN A 33 22.08 -23.85 3.62
C GLN A 33 20.81 -24.08 4.45
N ALA A 34 20.90 -23.78 5.74
CA ALA A 34 19.74 -23.75 6.61
C ALA A 34 18.74 -22.72 6.07
N LEU A 35 17.49 -23.15 5.86
CA LEU A 35 16.43 -22.23 5.46
C LEU A 35 16.01 -21.36 6.64
N PRO A 36 15.65 -20.08 6.41
CA PRO A 36 15.01 -19.27 7.44
C PRO A 36 13.73 -19.97 7.93
N LEU A 37 13.51 -19.92 9.24
CA LEU A 37 12.26 -20.41 9.84
C LEU A 37 11.14 -19.40 9.64
N TRP A 38 11.50 -18.12 9.73
CA TRP A 38 10.62 -16.97 9.61
C TRP A 38 11.45 -15.74 9.26
N TRP A 39 10.79 -14.61 9.00
CA TRP A 39 11.43 -13.33 8.71
C TRP A 39 10.83 -12.18 9.50
N GLU A 40 11.67 -11.34 10.10
CA GLU A 40 11.28 -10.04 10.63
C GLU A 40 11.14 -9.07 9.46
N ILE A 41 10.12 -8.22 9.51
CA ILE A 41 9.85 -7.21 8.51
C ILE A 41 9.76 -5.86 9.23
N GLU A 42 10.48 -4.88 8.72
CA GLU A 42 10.36 -3.48 9.10
C GLU A 42 10.01 -2.65 7.87
N ILE A 43 9.03 -1.75 8.01
CA ILE A 43 8.61 -0.82 6.98
C ILE A 43 8.57 0.58 7.58
N LEU A 44 9.46 1.44 7.11
CA LEU A 44 9.48 2.86 7.47
C LEU A 44 8.87 3.67 6.33
N LEU A 45 7.76 4.35 6.58
CA LEU A 45 7.11 5.25 5.62
C LEU A 45 7.22 6.70 6.09
N ILE A 46 7.76 7.55 5.23
CA ILE A 46 7.88 8.99 5.45
C ILE A 46 7.05 9.70 4.38
N SER A 47 6.18 10.62 4.80
CA SER A 47 5.42 11.46 3.88
C SER A 47 5.47 12.92 4.27
N ASN A 48 5.56 13.79 3.27
CA ASN A 48 5.45 15.23 3.40
C ASN A 48 4.48 15.74 2.35
N GLY A 49 3.45 16.45 2.78
CA GLY A 49 2.33 16.80 1.92
C GLY A 49 1.71 18.15 2.24
N ASN A 50 0.86 18.57 1.32
CA ASN A 50 0.09 19.80 1.42
C ASN A 50 -1.31 19.56 0.89
N TYR A 51 -2.28 20.28 1.42
CA TYR A 51 -3.61 20.37 0.83
C TYR A 51 -4.11 21.81 0.77
N LYS A 52 -4.99 22.06 -0.19
CA LYS A 52 -5.81 23.26 -0.30
C LYS A 52 -7.25 22.88 -0.55
N VAL A 53 -8.16 23.59 0.10
CA VAL A 53 -9.60 23.45 -0.09
C VAL A 53 -10.20 24.85 -0.18
N ASP A 54 -10.88 25.16 -1.28
CA ASP A 54 -11.66 26.39 -1.41
C ASP A 54 -13.16 26.07 -1.23
N GLU A 55 -13.86 26.81 -0.38
CA GLU A 55 -15.25 26.59 0.01
C GLU A 55 -15.99 27.93 0.14
N GLY A 56 -16.78 28.30 -0.87
CA GLY A 56 -17.48 29.58 -0.91
C GLY A 56 -16.52 30.77 -0.79
N ASN A 57 -16.64 31.54 0.31
CA ASN A 57 -15.76 32.66 0.64
C ASN A 57 -14.62 32.29 1.61
N SER A 58 -14.45 31.01 1.91
CA SER A 58 -13.40 30.52 2.79
C SER A 58 -12.37 29.71 1.99
N SER A 59 -11.11 29.74 2.42
CA SER A 59 -10.06 28.88 1.88
C SER A 59 -9.19 28.32 2.98
N TYR A 60 -8.75 27.08 2.79
CA TYR A 60 -7.93 26.35 3.75
C TYR A 60 -6.67 25.90 3.04
N SER A 61 -5.53 26.08 3.68
CA SER A 61 -4.25 25.59 3.20
C SER A 61 -3.47 24.98 4.35
N ALA A 62 -2.95 23.78 4.16
CA ALA A 62 -2.20 23.09 5.19
C ALA A 62 -0.94 22.45 4.65
N HIS A 63 0.02 22.31 5.56
CA HIS A 63 1.17 21.43 5.44
C HIS A 63 1.03 20.29 6.44
N TYR A 64 1.48 19.09 6.07
CA TYR A 64 1.61 17.98 7.00
C TYR A 64 2.84 17.14 6.68
N SER A 65 3.42 16.53 7.69
CA SER A 65 4.45 15.51 7.54
C SER A 65 4.31 14.43 8.61
N PHE A 66 4.63 13.20 8.27
CA PHE A 66 4.62 12.09 9.23
C PHE A 66 5.64 11.02 8.89
N THR A 67 6.03 10.30 9.94
CA THR A 67 6.83 9.07 9.86
C THR A 67 6.07 7.96 10.56
N LEU A 68 5.85 6.86 9.84
CA LEU A 68 5.21 5.66 10.33
C LEU A 68 6.22 4.52 10.30
N LEU A 69 6.27 3.75 11.37
CA LEU A 69 7.03 2.51 11.47
C LEU A 69 6.04 1.36 11.58
N TRP A 70 6.14 0.39 10.70
CA TRP A 70 5.41 -0.86 10.81
C TRP A 70 6.41 -1.99 10.97
N THR A 71 6.19 -2.86 11.95
CA THR A 71 6.99 -4.05 12.18
C THR A 71 6.10 -5.28 12.21
N GLY A 72 6.61 -6.41 11.74
CA GLY A 72 5.90 -7.67 11.80
C GLY A 72 6.75 -8.85 11.41
N CYS A 73 6.14 -10.03 11.38
CA CYS A 73 6.82 -11.28 11.05
C CYS A 73 6.11 -11.95 9.87
N MET A 74 6.86 -12.67 9.05
CA MET A 74 6.28 -13.61 8.08
C MET A 74 6.87 -15.01 8.19
N GLU A 75 6.04 -16.01 7.94
CA GLU A 75 6.39 -17.42 7.91
C GLU A 75 5.93 -18.04 6.61
N ARG A 76 6.63 -19.06 6.14
CA ARG A 76 6.25 -19.77 4.93
C ARG A 76 5.08 -20.72 5.23
N ASP A 77 4.04 -20.65 4.42
CA ASP A 77 2.88 -21.55 4.46
C ASP A 77 2.59 -22.12 3.08
N ASN A 78 2.94 -23.40 2.87
CA ASN A 78 2.55 -24.20 1.70
C ASN A 78 2.72 -23.52 0.32
N GLY A 79 3.73 -22.67 0.16
CA GLY A 79 4.05 -21.97 -1.10
C GLY A 79 3.69 -20.48 -1.13
N ASP A 80 3.06 -19.99 -0.06
CA ASP A 80 2.78 -18.59 0.23
C ASP A 80 3.39 -18.18 1.60
N TYR A 81 3.02 -17.00 2.10
CA TYR A 81 3.48 -16.45 3.37
C TYR A 81 2.31 -16.05 4.27
N LEU A 82 2.43 -16.36 5.56
CA LEU A 82 1.54 -15.86 6.60
C LEU A 82 2.21 -14.69 7.30
N LEU A 83 1.48 -13.58 7.42
CA LEU A 83 1.88 -12.40 8.18
C LEU A 83 1.33 -12.50 9.61
N TYR A 84 2.14 -12.22 10.62
CA TYR A 84 1.74 -12.29 12.03
C TYR A 84 2.59 -11.36 12.91
N TYR A 85 2.14 -11.13 14.14
CA TYR A 85 2.73 -10.22 15.13
C TYR A 85 3.05 -8.83 14.57
N ASP A 86 2.05 -8.11 14.08
CA ASP A 86 2.23 -6.76 13.55
C ASP A 86 2.06 -5.65 14.60
N ASN A 87 2.82 -4.58 14.41
CA ASN A 87 2.73 -3.34 15.18
C ASN A 87 2.89 -2.14 14.23
N SER A 88 2.15 -1.07 14.49
CA SER A 88 2.11 0.13 13.66
C SER A 88 2.23 1.36 14.54
N GLU A 89 3.33 2.09 14.41
CA GLU A 89 3.68 3.22 15.25
C GLU A 89 3.76 4.51 14.44
N LEU A 90 3.14 5.57 14.98
CA LEU A 90 3.33 6.93 14.50
C LEU A 90 4.51 7.57 15.22
N ILE A 91 5.68 7.51 14.59
CA ILE A 91 6.94 8.00 15.15
C ILE A 91 6.95 9.53 15.22
N SER A 92 6.48 10.20 14.16
CA SER A 92 6.34 11.65 14.15
C SER A 92 5.13 12.09 13.33
N PHE A 93 4.51 13.19 13.77
CA PHE A 93 3.46 13.87 13.03
C PHE A 93 3.54 15.37 13.31
N GLU A 94 3.63 16.14 12.23
CA GLU A 94 3.61 17.60 12.28
C GLU A 94 2.59 18.10 11.26
N ALA A 95 1.73 19.01 11.67
CA ALA A 95 0.76 19.62 10.76
C ALA A 95 0.46 21.06 11.17
N GLU A 96 0.18 21.88 10.17
CA GLU A 96 -0.34 23.23 10.34
C GLU A 96 -1.40 23.48 9.28
N GLU A 97 -2.55 24.00 9.68
CA GLU A 97 -3.57 24.47 8.75
C GLU A 97 -3.91 25.94 9.01
N LYS A 98 -3.86 26.73 7.94
CA LYS A 98 -4.39 28.09 7.88
C LYS A 98 -5.75 28.10 7.19
N GLY A 99 -6.77 28.56 7.91
CA GLY A 99 -8.08 28.91 7.38
C GLY A 99 -8.22 30.42 7.20
N ILE A 100 -8.67 30.85 6.03
CA ILE A 100 -9.03 32.22 5.68
C ILE A 100 -10.54 32.27 5.55
N PHE A 101 -11.17 33.16 6.31
CA PHE A 101 -12.62 33.39 6.35
C PHE A 101 -12.91 34.85 5.98
N PRO A 102 -14.18 35.23 5.67
CA PRO A 102 -14.51 36.59 5.27
C PRO A 102 -14.03 37.70 6.21
N GLU A 103 -14.01 37.43 7.52
CA GLU A 103 -13.70 38.43 8.55
C GLU A 103 -12.50 38.04 9.43
N SER A 104 -11.89 36.87 9.20
CA SER A 104 -10.84 36.38 10.09
C SER A 104 -9.89 35.41 9.41
N THR A 105 -8.75 35.18 10.05
CA THR A 105 -7.81 34.11 9.72
C THR A 105 -7.54 33.33 10.98
N LYS A 106 -7.54 32.00 10.88
CA LYS A 106 -7.21 31.10 11.99
C LYS A 106 -6.11 30.15 11.55
N ILE A 107 -5.12 29.95 12.41
CA ILE A 107 -4.08 28.94 12.25
C ILE A 107 -4.26 27.93 13.38
N ILE A 108 -4.18 26.66 13.04
CA ILE A 108 -4.22 25.53 13.98
C ILE A 108 -2.99 24.65 13.74
N GLY A 109 -2.47 24.06 14.80
CA GLY A 109 -1.26 23.23 14.77
C GLY A 109 -1.55 21.75 14.95
N THR A 110 -0.49 20.94 15.07
CA THR A 110 -0.55 19.48 15.20
C THR A 110 -1.52 19.00 16.27
N ASP A 111 -1.55 19.67 17.43
CA ASP A 111 -2.36 19.25 18.58
C ASP A 111 -3.87 19.46 18.35
N ASP A 112 -4.25 20.28 17.36
CA ASP A 112 -5.64 20.51 16.98
C ASP A 112 -6.19 19.43 16.04
N PHE A 113 -5.33 18.55 15.48
CA PHE A 113 -5.74 17.46 14.59
C PHE A 113 -6.23 16.27 15.42
N GLN A 114 -7.54 16.01 15.39
CA GLN A 114 -8.18 14.94 16.17
C GLN A 114 -7.74 13.54 15.72
N ASP A 115 -7.70 13.35 14.41
CA ASP A 115 -7.29 12.08 13.79
C ASP A 115 -5.86 12.20 13.27
N LYS A 116 -5.11 11.10 13.39
CA LYS A 116 -3.72 10.99 12.95
C LYS A 116 -3.57 9.88 11.91
N PRO A 117 -2.60 9.97 10.99
CA PRO A 117 -2.35 8.91 10.02
C PRO A 117 -1.90 7.62 10.74
N SER A 118 -2.33 6.47 10.23
CA SER A 118 -1.89 5.16 10.71
C SER A 118 -1.59 4.24 9.54
N PHE A 119 -0.52 3.46 9.61
CA PHE A 119 -0.14 2.54 8.54
C PHE A 119 -0.88 1.21 8.68
N GLU A 120 -1.39 0.68 7.57
CA GLU A 120 -1.98 -0.66 7.47
C GLU A 120 -1.32 -1.46 6.35
N LEU A 121 -0.65 -2.54 6.72
CA LEU A 121 -0.28 -3.60 5.79
C LEU A 121 -1.44 -4.61 5.73
N ASN A 122 -2.03 -4.82 4.54
CA ASN A 122 -3.10 -5.80 4.37
C ASN A 122 -2.54 -7.20 4.17
N TYR A 123 -1.60 -7.35 3.24
CA TYR A 123 -0.95 -8.62 2.92
C TYR A 123 0.30 -8.40 2.06
N ILE A 124 1.16 -9.43 2.03
CA ILE A 124 2.26 -9.57 1.08
C ILE A 124 1.87 -10.71 0.14
N LEU A 125 1.69 -10.41 -1.14
CA LEU A 125 1.23 -11.36 -2.14
C LEU A 125 2.38 -11.81 -3.03
N ARG A 126 2.56 -13.13 -3.14
CA ARG A 126 3.47 -13.70 -4.13
C ARG A 126 2.90 -13.56 -5.55
N LYS A 127 3.68 -12.98 -6.46
CA LYS A 127 3.39 -12.92 -7.90
C LYS A 127 4.61 -13.37 -8.71
N GLY A 128 4.60 -14.63 -9.13
CA GLY A 128 5.77 -15.25 -9.73
C GLY A 128 6.91 -15.34 -8.72
N GLU A 129 8.05 -14.73 -9.05
CA GLU A 129 9.24 -14.70 -8.18
C GLU A 129 9.32 -13.43 -7.30
N ASN A 130 8.24 -12.64 -7.23
CA ASN A 130 8.21 -11.39 -6.47
C ASN A 130 7.20 -11.45 -5.32
N LEU A 131 7.52 -10.76 -4.23
CA LEU A 131 6.65 -10.49 -3.10
C LEU A 131 6.15 -9.06 -3.20
N HIS A 132 4.84 -8.87 -3.38
CA HIS A 132 4.20 -7.56 -3.58
C HIS A 132 3.48 -7.11 -2.31
N PHE A 133 3.64 -5.85 -1.91
CA PHE A 133 3.09 -5.32 -0.67
C PHE A 133 1.78 -4.56 -0.94
N ASP A 134 0.67 -5.00 -0.34
CA ASP A 134 -0.59 -4.25 -0.28
C ASP A 134 -0.67 -3.50 1.05
N PHE A 135 -0.52 -2.17 1.01
CA PHE A 135 -0.71 -1.31 2.17
C PHE A 135 -1.40 -0.01 1.80
N PHE A 136 -1.90 0.66 2.82
CA PHE A 136 -2.34 2.05 2.74
C PHE A 136 -2.17 2.75 4.09
N VAL A 137 -2.13 4.08 4.06
CA VAL A 137 -2.17 4.91 5.25
C VAL A 137 -3.60 5.37 5.47
N ARG A 138 -4.20 5.04 6.63
CA ARG A 138 -5.50 5.59 7.01
C ARG A 138 -5.41 7.10 7.09
N SER A 139 -6.39 7.73 6.47
CA SER A 139 -6.48 9.17 6.36
C SER A 139 -7.36 9.80 7.43
N PHE A 140 -7.28 11.12 7.53
CA PHE A 140 -8.16 11.96 8.34
C PHE A 140 -8.98 12.91 7.45
N LEU A 141 -10.00 13.54 8.04
CA LEU A 141 -10.86 14.51 7.35
C LEU A 141 -10.16 15.86 7.19
N ILE A 142 -10.45 16.59 6.13
CA ILE A 142 -9.92 17.94 5.85
C ILE A 142 -11.04 18.85 5.31
N PRO A 143 -10.98 20.18 5.49
CA PRO A 143 -10.03 20.91 6.34
C PRO A 143 -10.19 20.54 7.82
N GLN A 144 -9.30 20.97 8.70
CA GLN A 144 -9.40 20.72 10.16
C GLN A 144 -10.15 21.84 10.88
N ASN A 145 -9.95 23.08 10.45
CA ASN A 145 -10.76 24.24 10.78
C ASN A 145 -12.25 24.00 10.51
N LYS A 146 -13.10 24.79 11.16
CA LYS A 146 -14.55 24.70 11.00
C LYS A 146 -14.93 24.96 9.54
N SER A 147 -15.55 23.97 8.91
CA SER A 147 -15.98 23.95 7.52
C SER A 147 -17.29 23.17 7.43
N GLU A 148 -18.16 23.55 6.48
CA GLU A 148 -19.42 22.83 6.24
C GLU A 148 -19.17 21.53 5.47
N HIS A 149 -18.10 21.47 4.68
CA HIS A 149 -17.74 20.35 3.81
C HIS A 149 -16.38 19.75 4.17
N LYS A 150 -16.42 18.66 4.93
CA LYS A 150 -15.23 17.82 5.18
C LYS A 150 -15.04 16.80 4.06
N LEU A 151 -13.78 16.57 3.67
CA LEU A 151 -13.33 15.64 2.65
C LEU A 151 -12.31 14.68 3.26
N GLN A 152 -12.29 13.43 2.81
CA GLN A 152 -11.21 12.52 3.17
C GLN A 152 -9.94 12.89 2.40
N LEU A 153 -8.83 13.14 3.09
CA LEU A 153 -7.53 13.35 2.45
C LEU A 153 -7.00 12.02 1.88
N SER A 154 -6.56 12.00 0.62
CA SER A 154 -5.88 10.82 0.07
C SER A 154 -4.44 10.77 0.57
N LEU A 155 -4.12 9.76 1.38
CA LEU A 155 -2.78 9.49 1.90
C LEU A 155 -2.10 8.34 1.15
N PRO A 156 -0.80 8.10 1.35
CA PRO A 156 -0.03 7.10 0.62
C PRO A 156 -0.67 5.70 0.61
N ALA A 157 -0.67 5.08 -0.56
CA ALA A 157 -1.09 3.69 -0.75
C ALA A 157 -0.22 3.01 -1.79
N SER A 158 -0.04 1.70 -1.66
CA SER A 158 0.65 0.89 -2.66
C SER A 158 -0.23 0.65 -3.88
N LYS A 159 0.40 0.31 -5.02
CA LYS A 159 -0.32 0.02 -6.26
C LYS A 159 -1.28 -1.17 -6.14
N GLU A 160 -0.93 -2.13 -5.28
CA GLU A 160 -1.73 -3.33 -5.03
C GLU A 160 -3.00 -3.03 -4.23
N ASN A 161 -3.00 -1.92 -3.50
CA ASN A 161 -4.16 -1.54 -2.71
C ASN A 161 -5.34 -1.17 -3.62
N SER A 162 -6.32 -2.05 -3.65
CA SER A 162 -7.58 -1.87 -4.39
C SER A 162 -8.68 -1.22 -3.55
N ARG A 163 -8.41 -0.96 -2.26
CA ARG A 163 -9.40 -0.35 -1.35
C ARG A 163 -9.66 1.09 -1.77
N ARG A 164 -10.84 1.31 -2.34
CA ARG A 164 -11.36 2.65 -2.64
C ARG A 164 -11.95 3.28 -1.38
N SER A 165 -11.10 3.64 -0.42
CA SER A 165 -11.53 4.42 0.76
C SER A 165 -11.96 5.84 0.37
N SER A 166 -11.50 6.33 -0.78
CA SER A 166 -11.87 7.62 -1.36
C SER A 166 -12.47 7.46 -2.76
N LYS A 167 -13.19 8.49 -3.23
CA LYS A 167 -13.64 8.59 -4.63
C LYS A 167 -12.48 8.77 -5.62
N ILE A 168 -11.24 8.85 -5.13
CA ILE A 168 -10.04 9.11 -5.90
C ILE A 168 -9.28 7.78 -6.04
N ASP A 169 -9.04 7.36 -7.28
CA ASP A 169 -8.11 6.26 -7.57
C ASP A 169 -6.68 6.79 -7.42
N TYR A 170 -6.03 6.41 -6.32
CA TYR A 170 -4.70 6.92 -5.95
C TYR A 170 -3.67 6.70 -7.07
N ASN A 171 -3.72 5.56 -7.76
CA ASN A 171 -2.72 5.16 -8.75
C ASN A 171 -2.69 6.08 -9.97
N LEU A 172 -3.82 6.70 -10.31
CA LEU A 172 -3.92 7.62 -11.45
C LEU A 172 -3.21 8.96 -11.22
N PHE A 173 -2.87 9.29 -9.97
CA PHE A 173 -2.32 10.59 -9.57
C PHE A 173 -0.87 10.50 -9.07
N VAL A 174 -0.23 9.34 -9.23
CA VAL A 174 1.23 9.22 -9.09
C VAL A 174 1.88 9.97 -10.26
N SER A 175 2.57 11.07 -9.94
CA SER A 175 3.13 12.00 -10.93
C SER A 175 4.60 11.75 -11.24
N LYS A 176 5.34 11.11 -10.31
CA LYS A 176 6.75 10.73 -10.48
C LYS A 176 7.08 9.54 -9.58
N GLY A 177 7.96 8.66 -10.03
CA GLY A 177 8.33 7.44 -9.30
C GLY A 177 7.27 6.36 -9.44
N SER A 178 7.23 5.42 -8.49
CA SER A 178 6.30 4.30 -8.49
C SER A 178 5.86 3.96 -7.07
N ASN A 179 4.57 3.72 -6.88
CA ASN A 179 4.02 3.13 -5.66
C ASN A 179 3.82 1.61 -5.79
N LEU A 180 4.39 0.97 -6.81
CA LEU A 180 4.49 -0.49 -6.89
C LEU A 180 5.65 -0.95 -6.01
N ILE A 181 5.33 -1.62 -4.92
CA ILE A 181 6.27 -2.01 -3.87
C ILE A 181 6.41 -3.53 -3.88
N PHE A 182 7.61 -4.01 -4.20
CA PHE A 182 7.89 -5.44 -4.30
C PHE A 182 9.36 -5.78 -4.03
N LEU A 183 9.60 -7.03 -3.65
CA LEU A 183 10.94 -7.62 -3.47
C LEU A 183 11.05 -8.89 -4.32
N GLU A 184 12.26 -9.23 -4.77
CA GLU A 184 12.50 -10.55 -5.35
C GLU A 184 12.54 -11.59 -4.22
N GLU A 185 11.72 -12.62 -4.32
CA GLU A 185 11.55 -13.62 -3.26
C GLU A 185 12.86 -14.33 -2.93
N LYS A 186 13.74 -14.58 -3.91
CA LYS A 186 15.03 -15.23 -3.65
C LYS A 186 15.94 -14.41 -2.73
N GLU A 187 15.78 -13.09 -2.68
CA GLU A 187 16.65 -12.20 -1.91
C GLU A 187 16.48 -12.45 -0.40
N ILE A 188 15.24 -12.69 0.06
CA ILE A 188 14.94 -12.85 1.48
C ILE A 188 15.49 -14.16 2.08
N TYR A 189 15.89 -15.13 1.26
CA TYR A 189 16.43 -16.41 1.74
C TYR A 189 17.92 -16.37 2.07
N LEU A 190 18.65 -15.36 1.59
CA LEU A 190 20.11 -15.34 1.64
C LEU A 190 20.65 -14.52 2.81
N ASP A 191 20.17 -13.29 2.95
CA ASP A 191 20.61 -12.34 3.97
C ASP A 191 19.50 -11.30 4.20
N THR A 192 19.76 -10.35 5.10
CA THR A 192 18.95 -9.15 5.27
C THR A 192 18.80 -8.41 3.94
N VAL A 193 17.57 -8.11 3.57
CA VAL A 193 17.24 -7.34 2.37
C VAL A 193 16.75 -5.97 2.77
N GLU A 194 17.33 -4.92 2.18
CA GLU A 194 16.84 -3.55 2.27
C GLU A 194 16.46 -3.04 0.88
N LYS A 195 15.25 -2.48 0.74
CA LYS A 195 14.85 -1.75 -0.48
C LYS A 195 14.18 -0.44 -0.13
N LYS A 196 14.42 0.55 -0.99
CA LYS A 196 13.85 1.89 -0.87
C LYS A 196 13.04 2.22 -2.09
N PHE A 197 11.88 2.83 -1.88
CA PHE A 197 11.01 3.31 -2.94
C PHE A 197 10.59 4.75 -2.65
N ALA A 198 10.31 5.50 -3.71
CA ALA A 198 9.85 6.87 -3.57
C ALA A 198 8.94 7.25 -4.73
N TRP A 199 7.91 8.05 -4.42
CA TRP A 199 7.03 8.61 -5.42
C TRP A 199 6.47 9.96 -5.00
N LYS A 200 6.03 10.72 -6.00
CA LYS A 200 5.28 11.96 -5.82
C LYS A 200 3.85 11.75 -6.26
N TRP A 201 2.92 12.24 -5.49
CA TRP A 201 1.50 12.15 -5.77
C TRP A 201 0.88 13.55 -5.83
N LYS A 202 0.01 13.79 -6.81
CA LYS A 202 -0.66 15.08 -6.97
C LYS A 202 -2.06 14.92 -7.56
N TYR A 203 -3.05 15.36 -6.81
CA TYR A 203 -4.43 15.46 -7.24
C TYR A 203 -4.89 16.91 -7.27
N GLN A 204 -5.45 17.32 -8.40
CA GLN A 204 -6.10 18.62 -8.54
C GLN A 204 -7.33 18.43 -9.41
N LYS A 205 -8.51 18.77 -8.88
CA LYS A 205 -9.73 18.66 -9.66
C LYS A 205 -9.87 19.85 -10.62
N GLN A 206 -9.63 19.63 -11.91
CA GLN A 206 -9.66 20.68 -12.94
C GLN A 206 -11.06 20.99 -13.49
N HIS A 207 -12.02 20.06 -13.38
CA HIS A 207 -13.38 20.25 -13.88
C HIS A 207 -14.40 20.42 -12.74
N ILE A 208 -15.19 21.48 -12.86
CA ILE A 208 -16.16 22.02 -11.89
C ILE A 208 -17.57 21.56 -12.26
N PRO A 209 -18.15 20.52 -11.64
CA PRO A 209 -19.59 20.43 -11.58
C PRO A 209 -20.09 21.56 -10.67
N ARG A 210 -21.09 22.33 -11.12
CA ARG A 210 -21.77 23.38 -10.32
C ARG A 210 -22.34 22.86 -8.99
N SER A 211 -22.36 21.55 -8.76
CA SER A 211 -22.86 20.89 -7.56
C SER A 211 -21.82 20.68 -6.46
N MET A 212 -20.52 20.94 -6.69
CA MET A 212 -19.51 20.83 -5.64
C MET A 212 -19.28 22.18 -4.97
N LEU A 213 -19.44 22.18 -3.64
CA LEU A 213 -19.29 23.34 -2.77
C LEU A 213 -17.87 23.48 -2.17
N ALA A 214 -17.00 22.48 -2.38
CA ALA A 214 -15.60 22.48 -1.95
C ALA A 214 -14.66 21.96 -3.06
N PHE A 215 -13.54 22.65 -3.24
CA PHE A 215 -12.57 22.41 -4.32
C PHE A 215 -11.21 21.97 -3.78
N PRO A 216 -10.93 20.66 -3.78
CA PRO A 216 -9.68 20.14 -3.26
C PRO A 216 -8.50 20.12 -4.25
N SER A 217 -7.31 20.40 -3.72
CA SER A 217 -6.02 20.13 -4.36
C SER A 217 -5.05 19.60 -3.32
N TYR A 218 -4.49 18.41 -3.53
CA TYR A 218 -3.56 17.79 -2.58
C TYR A 218 -2.34 17.22 -3.29
N SER A 219 -1.23 17.19 -2.58
CA SER A 219 0.01 16.59 -3.09
C SER A 219 0.90 16.16 -1.96
N HIS A 220 1.69 15.13 -2.18
CA HIS A 220 2.68 14.68 -1.22
C HIS A 220 3.80 13.91 -1.90
N ASP A 221 4.96 13.98 -1.26
CA ASP A 221 6.11 13.15 -1.53
C ASP A 221 6.11 11.98 -0.54
N VAL A 222 6.49 10.79 -1.01
CA VAL A 222 6.58 9.58 -0.19
C VAL A 222 7.94 8.94 -0.36
N LYS A 223 8.49 8.47 0.75
CA LYS A 223 9.60 7.53 0.80
C LYS A 223 9.18 6.34 1.65
N ILE A 224 9.54 5.15 1.22
CA ILE A 224 9.34 3.93 1.98
C ILE A 224 10.62 3.12 1.96
N GLU A 225 11.02 2.62 3.10
CA GLU A 225 12.14 1.72 3.29
C GLU A 225 11.60 0.41 3.85
N ILE A 226 12.01 -0.71 3.28
CA ILE A 226 11.61 -2.05 3.70
C ILE A 226 12.87 -2.83 4.02
N SER A 227 12.90 -3.39 5.22
CA SER A 227 13.94 -4.29 5.68
C SER A 227 13.33 -5.64 6.01
N ILE A 228 13.94 -6.73 5.54
CA ILE A 228 13.53 -8.10 5.85
C ILE A 228 14.72 -8.87 6.37
N HIS A 229 14.62 -9.38 7.60
CA HIS A 229 15.69 -10.11 8.26
C HIS A 229 15.32 -11.60 8.38
N PRO A 230 16.06 -12.51 7.72
CA PRO A 230 15.82 -13.94 7.87
C PRO A 230 16.28 -14.44 9.24
N CYS A 231 15.41 -15.21 9.92
CA CYS A 231 15.69 -15.79 11.23
C CYS A 231 15.94 -17.30 11.14
N PHE A 232 17.15 -17.72 11.52
CA PHE A 232 17.58 -19.12 11.40
C PHE A 232 17.50 -19.88 12.73
N LYS A 233 17.44 -21.21 12.66
CA LYS A 233 17.31 -22.12 13.82
C LYS A 233 18.40 -21.94 14.90
N GLU A 234 19.61 -21.52 14.53
CA GLU A 234 20.69 -21.28 15.50
C GLU A 234 20.48 -19.98 16.31
N GLN A 235 19.91 -18.94 15.69
CA GLN A 235 19.55 -17.70 16.38
C GLN A 235 18.38 -17.93 17.35
N ALA A 236 17.40 -18.76 16.97
CA ALA A 236 16.27 -19.12 17.83
C ALA A 236 16.71 -19.84 19.12
N LYS A 237 17.77 -20.67 19.07
CA LYS A 237 18.34 -21.32 20.26
C LYS A 237 19.05 -20.34 21.21
N MET A 238 19.66 -19.27 20.69
CA MET A 238 20.30 -18.26 21.52
C MET A 238 19.30 -17.39 22.27
N LEU A 239 18.17 -17.05 21.62
CA LEU A 239 17.07 -16.32 22.26
C LEU A 239 16.34 -17.16 23.32
N GLY A 240 16.15 -18.45 23.09
CA GLY A 240 15.49 -19.36 24.04
C GLY A 240 16.32 -19.77 25.26
N ASN A 241 17.62 -19.45 25.30
CA ASN A 241 18.51 -19.73 26.44
C ASN A 241 18.71 -18.52 27.37
N GLN A 242 18.05 -17.39 27.09
CA GLN A 242 18.11 -16.17 27.93
C GLN A 242 16.84 -15.91 28.75
N SER A 243 15.85 -16.82 28.71
CA SER A 243 14.62 -16.77 29.51
C SER A 243 14.69 -17.63 30.76
#